data_AF-A0A9E6DCL2-F1
#
_entry.id   AF-A0A9E6DCL2-F1
#
_cell.length_a   1.000
_cell.length_b   1.000
_cell.length_c   1.000
_cell.angle_alpha   90.00
_cell.angle_beta   90.00
_cell.angle_gamma   90.00
#
_symmetry.space_group_name_H-M   'P 1'
#
loop_
_entity.id
_entity.type
_entity.pdbx_description
1 polymer ?
#
loop_
_entity_poly.entity_id
_entity_poly.type
_entity_poly.pdbx_seq_one_letter_code
_entity_poly.pdbx_strand_id
1 'polypeptide(L)'
;MKRLINLRVVFSLLLWITLSSVAFGNGKSTTVQGGFCSLKNQAPIPGLMVSMVHPQLGRSNPAYTNEYGYFQMFNIPMHKVAYYLEVYWGKRLIFRSQIMVQGPISLPVKCI
;
A
#
# COMPACT_ATOMS: atom_id res chain seq x y z
N MET A 1 -11.90 47.03 37.19
CA MET A 1 -10.64 46.81 36.45
C MET A 1 -10.58 45.35 36.01
N LYS A 2 -10.56 45.12 34.69
CA LYS A 2 -10.67 43.81 34.04
C LYS A 2 -9.32 43.09 34.05
N ARG A 3 -9.21 41.94 34.69
CA ARG A 3 -8.06 41.02 34.51
C ARG A 3 -8.27 40.24 33.22
N LEU A 4 -7.82 40.81 32.10
CA LEU A 4 -7.66 40.13 30.81
C LEU A 4 -6.49 39.17 30.94
N ILE A 5 -6.75 37.96 31.41
CA ILE A 5 -5.79 36.86 31.36
C ILE A 5 -5.57 36.53 29.89
N ASN A 6 -4.31 36.61 29.48
CA ASN A 6 -3.82 36.54 28.12
C ASN A 6 -4.31 35.28 27.36
N LEU A 7 -5.42 35.42 26.63
CA LEU A 7 -5.99 34.41 25.73
C LEU A 7 -4.99 33.90 24.68
N ARG A 8 -3.94 34.68 24.39
CA ARG A 8 -2.86 34.33 23.46
C ARG A 8 -1.92 33.24 23.98
N VAL A 9 -1.74 33.10 25.30
CA VAL A 9 -0.80 32.12 25.87
C VAL A 9 -1.40 30.71 25.87
N VAL A 10 -2.70 30.59 26.11
CA VAL A 10 -3.42 29.31 26.09
C VAL A 10 -3.48 28.74 24.67
N PHE A 11 -3.62 29.60 23.65
CA PHE A 11 -3.68 29.17 22.26
C PHE A 11 -2.34 28.64 21.73
N SER A 12 -1.21 29.21 22.19
CA SER A 12 0.12 28.69 21.85
C SER A 12 0.48 27.39 22.56
N LEU A 13 -0.04 27.14 23.77
CA LEU A 13 0.24 25.90 24.50
C LEU A 13 -0.52 24.69 23.92
N LEU A 14 -1.71 24.91 23.37
CA LEU A 14 -2.52 23.86 22.72
C LEU A 14 -1.98 23.47 21.34
N LEU A 15 -1.26 24.35 20.66
CA LEU A 15 -0.67 24.09 19.34
C LEU A 15 0.56 23.15 19.39
N TRP A 16 1.17 22.97 20.57
CA TRP A 16 2.32 22.06 20.74
C TRP A 16 1.91 20.60 21.01
N ILE A 17 0.67 20.35 21.43
CA ILE A 17 0.23 19.01 21.83
C ILE A 17 -0.22 18.16 20.62
N THR A 18 -0.46 18.76 19.45
CA THR A 18 -0.92 18.03 18.26
C THR A 18 0.20 17.48 17.37
N LEU A 19 1.49 17.67 17.70
CA LEU A 19 2.60 16.92 17.08
C LEU A 19 2.71 15.52 17.71
N SER A 20 1.60 14.79 17.76
CA SER A 20 1.63 13.36 18.06
C SER A 20 2.10 12.61 16.82
N SER A 21 3.43 12.54 16.69
CA SER A 21 4.20 11.41 16.17
C SER A 21 3.48 10.53 15.14
N VAL A 22 3.58 10.89 13.86
CA VAL A 22 3.58 9.87 12.80
C VAL A 22 4.87 9.07 12.96
N ALA A 23 4.80 8.03 13.80
CA ALA A 23 5.81 6.99 13.84
C ALA A 23 5.76 6.25 12.49
N PHE A 24 6.56 6.72 11.53
CA PHE A 24 6.93 5.91 10.38
C PHE A 24 7.62 4.66 10.93
N GLY A 25 6.89 3.54 10.93
CA GLY A 25 7.45 2.28 11.37
C GLY A 25 8.67 1.96 10.51
N ASN A 26 9.85 1.96 11.12
CA ASN A 26 11.10 1.45 10.55
C ASN A 26 11.03 -0.09 10.44
N GLY A 27 10.01 -0.59 9.74
CA GLY A 27 9.87 -2.00 9.40
C GLY A 27 10.81 -2.32 8.25
N LYS A 28 11.44 -3.49 8.28
CA LYS A 28 12.15 -4.01 7.11
C LYS A 28 11.18 -4.03 5.93
N SER A 29 11.57 -3.43 4.82
CA SER A 29 10.78 -3.39 3.60
C SER A 29 11.36 -4.35 2.57
N THR A 30 10.54 -4.73 1.59
CA THR A 30 10.91 -5.74 0.61
C THR A 30 10.22 -5.54 -0.73
N THR A 31 10.52 -6.46 -1.65
CA THR A 31 10.02 -6.47 -3.02
C THR A 31 8.98 -7.57 -3.19
N VAL A 32 7.89 -7.25 -3.88
CA VAL A 32 6.88 -8.24 -4.31
C VAL A 32 6.74 -8.12 -5.83
N GLN A 33 6.91 -9.23 -6.53
CA GLN A 33 6.79 -9.30 -7.98
C GLN A 33 5.90 -10.47 -8.40
N GLY A 34 5.37 -10.41 -9.62
CA GLY A 34 4.54 -11.45 -10.20
C GLY A 34 4.04 -11.07 -11.59
N GLY A 35 3.08 -11.81 -12.11
CA GLY A 35 2.48 -11.48 -13.40
C GLY A 35 1.07 -12.01 -13.59
N PHE A 36 0.38 -11.45 -14.57
CA PHE A 36 -1.00 -11.80 -14.92
C PHE A 36 -1.16 -12.07 -16.41
N CYS A 37 -1.93 -13.11 -16.72
CA CYS A 37 -2.36 -13.49 -18.07
C CYS A 37 -3.89 -13.53 -18.16
N SER A 38 -4.42 -13.53 -19.37
CA SER A 38 -5.86 -13.69 -19.62
C SER A 38 -6.22 -15.16 -19.67
N LEU A 39 -7.24 -15.57 -18.91
CA LEU A 39 -7.77 -16.95 -18.96
C LEU A 39 -8.27 -17.34 -20.36
N LYS A 40 -8.68 -16.37 -21.18
CA LYS A 40 -9.28 -16.63 -22.50
C LYS A 40 -8.27 -17.12 -23.54
N ASN A 41 -7.05 -16.61 -23.49
CA ASN A 41 -6.04 -16.80 -24.55
C ASN A 41 -4.62 -16.96 -24.02
N GLN A 42 -4.44 -17.01 -22.69
CA GLN A 42 -3.15 -17.11 -22.00
C GLN A 42 -2.18 -15.96 -22.32
N ALA A 43 -2.65 -14.89 -22.99
CA ALA A 43 -1.83 -13.75 -23.34
C ALA A 43 -1.56 -12.88 -22.10
N PRO A 44 -0.40 -12.19 -22.04
CA PRO A 44 -0.11 -11.24 -20.97
C PRO A 44 -1.14 -10.09 -20.95
N ILE A 45 -1.44 -9.57 -19.77
CA ILE A 45 -2.34 -8.41 -19.60
C ILE A 45 -1.53 -7.18 -19.16
N PRO A 46 -1.19 -6.25 -20.06
CA PRO A 46 -0.53 -5.00 -19.70
C PRO A 46 -1.48 -4.00 -19.05
N GLY A 47 -0.93 -3.07 -18.28
CA GLY A 47 -1.64 -1.91 -17.74
C GLY A 47 -2.58 -2.19 -16.55
N LEU A 48 -2.57 -3.39 -15.99
CA LEU A 48 -3.32 -3.69 -14.76
C LEU A 48 -2.68 -2.96 -13.59
N MET A 49 -3.50 -2.26 -12.79
CA MET A 49 -3.03 -1.64 -11.57
C MET A 49 -3.02 -2.68 -10.45
N VAL A 50 -1.85 -2.89 -9.85
CA VAL A 50 -1.63 -3.83 -8.75
C VAL A 50 -1.31 -3.03 -7.48
N SER A 51 -2.03 -3.32 -6.39
CA SER A 51 -1.92 -2.58 -5.15
C SER A 51 -2.00 -3.51 -3.95
N MET A 52 -1.22 -3.24 -2.91
CA MET A 52 -1.20 -4.00 -1.67
C MET A 52 -1.93 -3.22 -0.59
N VAL A 53 -2.89 -3.87 0.07
CA VAL A 53 -3.69 -3.26 1.14
C VAL A 53 -3.47 -4.02 2.43
N HIS A 54 -3.03 -3.30 3.47
CA HIS A 54 -2.87 -3.81 4.81
C HIS A 54 -3.86 -3.14 5.76
N PRO A 55 -4.52 -3.87 6.67
CA PRO A 55 -5.53 -3.30 7.57
C PRO A 55 -5.01 -2.18 8.47
N GLN A 56 -3.72 -2.19 8.81
CA GLN A 56 -3.11 -1.21 9.72
C GLN A 56 -2.14 -0.25 9.02
N LEU A 57 -1.52 -0.67 7.90
CA LEU A 57 -0.49 0.13 7.22
C LEU A 57 -1.07 0.88 6.02
N GLY A 58 -2.33 0.63 5.68
CA GLY A 58 -3.01 1.25 4.56
C GLY A 58 -2.62 0.62 3.23
N ARG A 59 -2.65 1.43 2.18
CA ARG A 59 -2.44 1.03 0.79
C ARG A 59 -1.03 1.39 0.34
N SER A 60 -0.35 0.48 -0.35
CA SER A 60 0.94 0.75 -0.97
C SER A 60 0.80 1.68 -2.18
N ASN A 61 1.92 2.24 -2.63
CA ASN A 61 2.00 2.77 -3.98
C ASN A 61 1.62 1.66 -4.99
N PRO A 62 0.81 1.97 -6.02
CA PRO A 62 0.44 0.99 -7.02
C PRO A 62 1.63 0.71 -7.95
N ALA A 63 1.67 -0.51 -8.49
CA ALA A 63 2.47 -0.86 -9.65
C ALA A 63 1.55 -1.17 -10.83
N TYR A 64 2.10 -1.15 -12.04
CA TYR A 64 1.38 -1.50 -13.25
C TYR A 64 2.04 -2.69 -13.94
N THR A 65 1.26 -3.59 -14.53
CA THR A 65 1.82 -4.65 -15.36
C THR A 65 2.40 -4.08 -16.66
N ASN A 66 3.59 -4.52 -17.04
CA ASN A 66 4.26 -4.13 -18.29
C ASN A 66 3.71 -4.90 -19.52
N GLU A 67 4.31 -4.72 -20.71
CA GLU A 67 3.86 -5.42 -21.94
C GLU A 67 3.88 -6.96 -21.84
N TYR A 68 4.68 -7.50 -20.92
CA TYR A 68 4.79 -8.94 -20.65
C TYR A 68 3.85 -9.41 -19.52
N GLY A 69 2.98 -8.53 -19.00
CA GLY A 69 2.04 -8.84 -17.94
C GLY A 69 2.65 -8.92 -16.54
N TYR A 70 3.91 -8.51 -16.36
CA TYR A 70 4.61 -8.57 -15.08
C TYR A 70 4.57 -7.24 -14.33
N PHE A 71 4.50 -7.31 -13.01
CA PHE A 71 4.60 -6.14 -12.12
C PHE A 71 5.70 -6.36 -11.08
N GLN A 72 6.24 -5.25 -10.57
CA GLN A 72 7.17 -5.25 -9.45
C GLN A 72 6.84 -4.08 -8.51
N MET A 73 6.72 -4.39 -7.23
CA MET A 73 6.44 -3.44 -6.16
C MET A 73 7.63 -3.39 -5.21
N PHE A 74 8.04 -2.18 -4.84
CA PHE A 74 9.15 -1.93 -3.94
C PHE A 74 8.65 -1.35 -2.62
N ASN A 75 9.51 -1.39 -1.60
CA ASN A 75 9.26 -0.80 -0.29
C ASN A 75 7.98 -1.32 0.39
N ILE A 76 7.63 -2.59 0.16
CA ILE A 76 6.50 -3.23 0.83
C ILE A 76 6.94 -3.64 2.24
N PRO A 77 6.36 -3.09 3.31
CA PRO A 77 6.76 -3.46 4.66
C PRO A 77 6.53 -4.95 4.91
N MET A 78 7.50 -5.61 5.56
CA MET A 78 7.31 -6.97 6.04
C MET A 78 6.39 -6.93 7.27
N HIS A 79 5.43 -7.84 7.34
CA HIS A 79 4.48 -7.88 8.45
C HIS A 79 3.98 -9.30 8.76
N LYS A 80 3.56 -9.52 10.01
CA LYS A 80 3.00 -10.80 10.48
C LYS A 80 1.53 -11.00 10.06
N VAL A 81 0.87 -9.94 9.60
CA VAL A 81 -0.52 -9.98 9.13
C VAL A 81 -0.51 -9.91 7.60
N ALA A 82 -1.39 -10.69 6.97
CA ALA A 82 -1.50 -10.76 5.53
C ALA A 82 -1.92 -9.41 4.92
N TYR A 83 -1.37 -9.13 3.75
CA TYR A 83 -1.85 -8.10 2.85
C TYR A 83 -2.92 -8.68 1.93
N TYR A 84 -3.82 -7.81 1.45
CA TYR A 84 -4.59 -8.09 0.24
C TYR A 84 -3.82 -7.58 -0.98
N LEU A 85 -3.51 -8.47 -1.90
CA LEU A 85 -3.08 -8.12 -3.25
C LEU A 85 -4.34 -7.86 -4.07
N GLU A 86 -4.55 -6.61 -4.49
CA GLU A 86 -5.70 -6.18 -5.27
C GLU A 86 -5.25 -5.77 -6.67
N VAL A 87 -5.99 -6.25 -7.68
CA VAL A 87 -5.69 -5.99 -9.09
C VAL A 87 -6.91 -5.37 -9.75
N TYR A 88 -6.69 -4.28 -10.47
CA TYR A 88 -7.73 -3.47 -11.05
C TYR A 88 -7.58 -3.31 -12.56
N TRP A 89 -8.72 -3.32 -13.24
CA TRP A 89 -8.86 -2.83 -14.60
C TRP A 89 -9.49 -1.43 -14.55
N GLY A 90 -8.67 -0.40 -14.74
CA GLY A 90 -9.08 0.98 -14.45
C GLY A 90 -9.49 1.12 -12.97
N LYS A 91 -10.78 1.37 -12.71
CA LYS A 91 -11.32 1.48 -11.34
C LYS A 91 -11.98 0.21 -10.82
N ARG A 92 -12.13 -0.83 -11.66
CA ARG A 92 -12.84 -2.06 -11.31
C ARG A 92 -11.87 -3.07 -10.71
N LEU A 93 -12.14 -3.52 -9.49
CA LEU A 93 -11.42 -4.66 -8.88
C LEU A 93 -11.79 -5.94 -9.65
N ILE A 94 -10.79 -6.62 -10.20
CA ILE A 94 -10.98 -7.86 -10.98
C ILE A 94 -10.37 -9.08 -10.31
N PHE A 95 -9.39 -8.89 -9.41
CA PHE A 95 -8.78 -9.98 -8.66
C PHE A 95 -8.34 -9.50 -7.27
N ARG A 96 -8.48 -10.39 -6.28
CA ARG A 96 -8.03 -10.17 -4.91
C ARG A 96 -7.53 -11.48 -4.31
N SER A 97 -6.36 -11.45 -3.69
CA SER A 97 -5.82 -12.57 -2.90
C SER A 97 -5.15 -12.08 -1.63
N GLN A 98 -4.95 -12.98 -0.66
CA GLN A 98 -4.18 -12.69 0.54
C GLN A 98 -2.75 -13.20 0.37
N ILE A 99 -1.77 -12.37 0.75
CA ILE A 99 -0.35 -12.76 0.74
C ILE A 99 0.37 -12.33 2.01
N MET A 100 1.23 -13.21 2.53
CA MET A 100 2.06 -12.96 3.70
C MET A 100 3.41 -12.41 3.26
N VAL A 101 3.75 -11.17 3.65
CA VAL A 101 5.01 -10.52 3.27
C VAL A 101 6.02 -10.65 4.42
N GLN A 102 6.84 -11.69 4.36
CA GLN A 102 7.90 -11.96 5.36
C GLN A 102 9.33 -11.77 4.80
N GLY A 103 9.43 -11.42 3.52
CA GLY A 103 10.67 -11.35 2.74
C GLY A 103 10.36 -10.99 1.29
N PRO A 104 11.37 -10.99 0.39
CA PRO A 104 11.14 -10.84 -1.04
C PRO A 104 10.25 -11.96 -1.57
N ILE A 105 9.25 -11.63 -2.40
CA ILE A 105 8.29 -12.59 -2.93
C ILE A 105 8.26 -12.51 -4.45
N SER A 106 8.38 -13.67 -5.09
CA SER A 106 8.10 -13.86 -6.52
C SER A 106 6.87 -14.75 -6.67
N LEU A 107 5.73 -14.14 -6.98
CA LEU A 107 4.48 -14.85 -7.25
C LEU A 107 4.53 -15.49 -8.63
N PRO A 108 3.93 -16.68 -8.82
CA PRO A 108 3.79 -17.26 -10.15
C PRO A 108 2.88 -16.39 -11.02
N VAL A 109 3.02 -16.52 -12.34
CA VAL A 109 2.07 -15.89 -13.28
C VAL A 109 0.69 -16.50 -13.07
N LYS A 110 -0.32 -15.66 -12.87
CA LYS A 110 -1.70 -16.08 -12.64
C LYS A 110 -2.59 -15.62 -13.79
N CYS A 111 -3.27 -16.57 -14.45
CA CYS A 111 -4.31 -16.18 -15.41
C CYS A 111 -5.60 -15.82 -14.66
N ILE A 112 -6.19 -14.68 -15.03
CA ILE A 112 -7.44 -14.12 -14.49
C ILE A 112 -8.42 -13.75 -15.61
#